data_AF-A0A7W7VDR7-F1
#
_entry.id   AF-A0A7W7VDR7-F1
#
_cell.length_a   1.000
_cell.length_b   1.000
_cell.length_c   1.000
_cell.angle_alpha   90.00
_cell.angle_beta   90.00
_cell.angle_gamma   90.00
#
_symmetry.space_group_name_H-M   'P 1'
#
loop_
_entity.id
_entity.type
_entity.pdbx_description
1 polymer ?
#
loop_
_entity_poly.entity_id
_entity_poly.type
_entity_poly.pdbx_seq_one_letter_code
_entity_poly.pdbx_strand_id
1 'polypeptide(L)'
;MELAYVTYDMAGFARNHGGAGAPFRWGEERRFWLRAELDAAYFHLYGVPRDDVDYIMDTFRAFKNNDPERFARTKQAILDIYEDMAKAIETGEPYQTRLDPPPGHGPRHPAKGDSQ
;
A
#
# COMPACT_ATOMS: atom_id res chain seq x y z
N MET A 1 -2.03 9.22 3.31
CA MET A 1 -3.07 9.32 4.37
C MET A 1 -4.00 8.12 4.45
N GLU A 2 -4.28 7.42 3.34
CA GLU A 2 -5.26 6.33 3.30
C GLU A 2 -4.96 5.12 4.21
N LEU A 3 -3.69 4.84 4.49
CA LEU A 3 -3.31 3.79 5.44
C LEU A 3 -3.45 4.19 6.92
N ALA A 4 -3.59 5.49 7.23
CA ALA A 4 -3.57 6.01 8.60
C ALA A 4 -4.89 6.68 9.01
N TYR A 5 -5.55 7.45 8.13
CA TYR A 5 -6.75 8.22 8.46
C TYR A 5 -8.02 7.39 8.23
N VAL A 6 -8.32 6.46 9.15
CA VAL A 6 -9.47 5.53 9.05
C VAL A 6 -10.62 5.83 10.01
N THR A 7 -10.41 6.70 11.01
CA THR A 7 -11.46 7.12 11.97
C THR A 7 -11.49 8.64 12.15
N TYR A 8 -12.63 9.14 12.61
CA TYR A 8 -12.84 10.57 12.85
C TYR A 8 -11.94 11.13 13.97
N ASP A 9 -11.56 10.31 14.93
CA ASP A 9 -10.68 10.72 16.03
C ASP A 9 -9.26 11.08 15.53
N MET A 10 -8.88 10.56 14.35
CA MET A 10 -7.61 10.89 13.68
C MET A 10 -7.69 12.15 12.81
N ALA A 11 -8.81 12.90 12.82
CA ALA A 11 -8.98 14.10 12.01
C ALA A 11 -7.95 15.20 12.36
N GLY A 12 -7.50 15.28 13.62
CA GLY A 12 -6.42 16.19 14.03
C GLY A 12 -5.09 15.89 13.31
N PHE A 13 -4.70 14.61 13.29
CA PHE A 13 -3.53 14.15 12.54
C PHE A 13 -3.67 14.41 11.05
N ALA A 14 -4.86 14.17 10.49
CA ALA A 14 -5.13 14.39 9.08
C ALA A 14 -4.97 15.86 8.66
N ARG A 15 -5.55 16.79 9.42
CA ARG A 15 -5.44 18.23 9.14
C ARG A 15 -3.99 18.71 9.16
N ASN A 16 -3.19 18.25 10.11
CA ASN A 16 -1.78 18.62 10.23
C ASN A 16 -0.92 18.15 9.03
N HIS A 17 -1.39 17.15 8.27
CA HIS A 17 -0.72 16.59 7.10
C HIS A 17 -1.46 16.93 5.79
N GLY A 18 -2.26 18.00 5.77
CA GLY A 18 -2.98 18.46 4.58
C GLY A 18 -4.16 17.57 4.15
N GLY A 19 -4.57 16.62 4.99
CA GLY A 19 -5.71 15.75 4.73
C GLY A 19 -7.04 16.49 4.88
N ALA A 20 -7.83 16.51 3.81
CA ALA A 20 -9.21 17.00 3.80
C ALA A 20 -10.24 15.86 3.74
N GLY A 21 -11.46 16.15 4.17
CA GLY A 21 -12.62 15.27 4.06
C GLY A 21 -12.76 14.22 5.17
N ALA A 22 -13.75 13.34 4.99
CA ALA A 22 -14.03 12.24 5.91
C ALA A 22 -12.91 11.18 5.90
N PRO A 23 -12.75 10.40 6.98
CA PRO A 23 -11.81 9.29 7.06
C PRO A 23 -12.05 8.27 5.94
N PHE A 24 -10.98 7.61 5.50
CA PHE A 24 -11.07 6.51 4.56
C PHE A 24 -11.75 5.30 5.20
N ARG A 25 -12.54 4.58 4.42
CA ARG A 25 -13.14 3.33 4.88
C ARG A 25 -12.07 2.25 5.01
N TRP A 26 -12.18 1.43 6.04
CA TRP A 26 -11.36 0.23 6.15
C TRP A 26 -11.72 -0.75 5.03
N GLY A 27 -10.73 -1.12 4.22
CA GLY A 27 -10.84 -2.17 3.20
C GLY A 27 -9.57 -3.00 3.19
N GLU A 28 -9.68 -4.27 3.58
CA GLU A 28 -8.51 -5.15 3.72
C GLU A 28 -7.76 -5.33 2.40
N GLU A 29 -8.50 -5.57 1.32
CA GLU A 29 -7.92 -5.78 -0.01
C GLU A 29 -7.23 -4.52 -0.54
N ARG A 30 -7.86 -3.35 -0.37
CA ARG A 30 -7.26 -2.08 -0.78
C ARG A 30 -6.00 -1.77 0.03
N ARG A 31 -6.01 -2.02 1.34
CA ARG A 31 -4.84 -1.85 2.20
C ARG A 31 -3.72 -2.82 1.85
N PHE A 32 -4.07 -4.05 1.44
CA PHE A 32 -3.10 -5.03 0.98
C PHE A 32 -2.30 -4.49 -0.20
N TRP A 33 -2.97 -4.04 -1.26
CA TRP A 33 -2.30 -3.49 -2.44
C TRP A 33 -1.55 -2.19 -2.15
N LEU A 34 -2.12 -1.28 -1.36
CA LEU A 34 -1.41 -0.06 -0.93
C LEU A 34 -0.10 -0.36 -0.19
N ARG A 35 -0.09 -1.41 0.64
CA ARG A 35 1.12 -1.83 1.36
C ARG A 35 2.11 -2.51 0.41
N ALA A 36 1.65 -3.40 -0.46
CA ALA A 36 2.51 -4.07 -1.44
C ALA A 36 3.20 -3.06 -2.37
N GLU A 37 2.48 -2.04 -2.87
CA GLU A 37 3.07 -0.97 -3.67
C GLU A 37 4.09 -0.15 -2.87
N LEU A 38 3.79 0.14 -1.60
CA LEU A 38 4.70 0.89 -0.74
C LEU A 38 5.98 0.10 -0.42
N ASP A 39 5.87 -1.18 -0.09
CA ASP A 39 6.99 -2.06 0.21
C ASP A 39 7.91 -2.17 -1.03
N ALA A 40 7.34 -2.42 -2.21
CA ALA A 40 8.07 -2.45 -3.48
C ALA A 40 8.78 -1.12 -3.79
N ALA A 41 8.10 0.01 -3.58
CA ALA A 41 8.69 1.33 -3.78
C ALA A 41 9.87 1.60 -2.82
N TYR A 42 9.78 1.15 -1.56
CA TYR A 42 10.87 1.28 -0.61
C TYR A 42 12.08 0.42 -0.99
N PHE A 43 11.88 -0.79 -1.53
CA PHE A 43 13.00 -1.61 -2.02
C PHE A 43 13.76 -0.90 -3.14
N HIS A 44 13.06 -0.29 -4.10
CA HIS A 44 13.68 0.56 -5.12
C HIS A 44 14.39 1.78 -4.52
N LEU A 45 13.74 2.48 -3.59
CA LEU A 45 14.30 3.67 -2.94
C LEU A 45 15.61 3.37 -2.20
N TYR A 46 15.71 2.20 -1.57
CA TYR A 46 16.91 1.77 -0.86
C TYR A 46 17.92 1.02 -1.75
N GLY A 47 17.64 0.87 -3.04
CA GLY A 47 18.54 0.20 -3.99
C GLY A 47 18.70 -1.30 -3.73
N VAL A 48 17.69 -1.95 -3.18
CA VAL A 48 17.70 -3.40 -2.92
C VAL A 48 17.44 -4.14 -4.23
N PRO A 49 18.37 -4.99 -4.72
CA PRO A 49 18.17 -5.71 -5.96
C PRO A 49 17.08 -6.78 -5.83
N ARG A 50 16.49 -7.18 -6.97
CA ARG A 50 15.34 -8.09 -7.05
C ARG A 50 15.54 -9.42 -6.32
N ASP A 51 16.74 -10.00 -6.38
CA ASP A 51 17.07 -11.26 -5.72
C ASP A 51 17.15 -11.10 -4.20
N ASP A 52 17.64 -9.95 -3.73
CA ASP A 52 17.68 -9.62 -2.31
C ASP A 52 16.27 -9.37 -1.76
N VAL A 53 15.36 -8.77 -2.55
CA VAL A 53 13.95 -8.65 -2.15
C VAL A 53 13.33 -10.02 -1.91
N ASP A 54 13.57 -10.98 -2.82
CA ASP A 54 13.07 -12.36 -2.68
C ASP A 54 13.58 -13.01 -1.38
N TYR A 55 14.88 -12.88 -1.15
CA TYR A 55 15.56 -13.39 0.04
C TYR A 55 15.04 -12.74 1.33
N ILE A 56 14.92 -11.41 1.36
CA ILE A 56 14.39 -10.65 2.50
C ILE A 56 12.98 -11.14 2.84
N MET A 57 12.11 -11.32 1.85
CA MET A 57 10.76 -11.85 2.08
C MET A 57 10.80 -13.25 2.72
N ASP A 58 11.72 -14.12 2.32
CA ASP A 58 11.88 -15.45 2.92
C ASP A 58 12.45 -15.46 4.34
N THR A 59 13.02 -14.35 4.83
CA THR A 59 13.47 -14.24 6.23
C THR A 59 12.31 -14.18 7.23
N PHE A 60 11.09 -13.80 6.79
CA PHE A 60 9.89 -13.72 7.64
C PHE A 60 9.27 -15.09 7.94
N ARG A 61 10.06 -16.01 8.51
CA ARG A 61 9.71 -17.42 8.77
C ARG A 61 8.42 -17.58 9.60
N ALA A 62 8.23 -16.74 10.61
CA ALA A 62 7.03 -16.81 11.44
C ALA A 62 5.75 -16.52 10.63
N PHE A 63 5.78 -15.51 9.76
CA PHE A 63 4.64 -15.20 8.88
C PHE A 63 4.42 -16.32 7.86
N LYS A 64 5.50 -16.79 7.22
CA LYS A 64 5.47 -17.91 6.27
C LYS A 64 4.87 -19.19 6.85
N ASN A 65 5.17 -19.49 8.12
CA ASN A 65 4.68 -20.72 8.78
C ASN A 65 3.25 -20.57 9.32
N ASN A 66 2.90 -19.38 9.85
CA ASN A 66 1.60 -19.16 10.49
C ASN A 66 0.48 -18.96 9.46
N ASP A 67 0.78 -18.35 8.32
CA ASP A 67 -0.19 -18.06 7.25
C ASP A 67 0.47 -18.20 5.86
N PRO A 68 0.71 -19.45 5.41
CA PRO A 68 1.49 -19.70 4.19
C PRO A 68 0.85 -19.13 2.92
N GLU A 69 -0.48 -19.20 2.82
CA GLU A 69 -1.22 -18.71 1.65
C GLU A 69 -1.13 -17.19 1.54
N ARG A 70 -1.36 -16.47 2.65
CA ARG A 70 -1.25 -15.01 2.66
C ARG A 70 0.20 -14.57 2.49
N PHE A 71 1.17 -15.31 3.05
CA PHE A 71 2.58 -15.05 2.82
C PHE A 71 2.92 -15.15 1.34
N ALA A 72 2.56 -16.26 0.68
CA ALA A 72 2.82 -16.48 -0.74
C ALA A 72 2.18 -15.38 -1.60
N ARG A 73 0.92 -15.01 -1.31
CA ARG A 73 0.23 -13.91 -1.99
C ARG A 73 0.93 -12.56 -1.79
N THR A 74 1.38 -12.26 -0.57
CA THR A 74 2.06 -11.00 -0.24
C THR A 74 3.41 -10.92 -0.94
N LYS A 75 4.21 -11.99 -0.88
CA LYS A 75 5.51 -12.08 -1.55
C LYS A 75 5.34 -11.88 -3.05
N GLN A 76 4.43 -12.61 -3.70
CA GLN A 76 4.19 -12.48 -5.13
C GLN A 76 3.78 -11.06 -5.52
N ALA A 77 2.84 -10.45 -4.78
CA ALA A 77 2.38 -9.09 -5.06
C ALA A 77 3.51 -8.05 -5.02
N ILE A 78 4.37 -8.11 -4.00
CA ILE A 78 5.52 -7.20 -3.85
C ILE A 78 6.51 -7.40 -5.01
N LEU A 79 6.83 -8.64 -5.36
CA LEU A 79 7.78 -8.95 -6.43
C LEU A 79 7.26 -8.50 -7.80
N ASP A 80 5.99 -8.75 -8.10
CA ASP A 80 5.40 -8.31 -9.38
C ASP A 80 5.39 -6.77 -9.48
N ILE A 81 5.02 -6.07 -8.40
CA ILE A 81 5.02 -4.61 -8.40
C ILE A 81 6.45 -4.06 -8.51
N TYR A 82 7.42 -4.69 -7.82
CA TYR A 82 8.82 -4.34 -7.94
C TYR A 82 9.28 -4.44 -9.39
N GLU A 83 8.91 -5.50 -10.11
CA GLU A 83 9.25 -5.69 -11.52
C GLU A 83 8.57 -4.66 -12.43
N ASP A 84 7.30 -4.32 -12.18
CA ASP A 84 6.61 -3.26 -12.91
C ASP A 84 7.27 -1.89 -12.71
N MET A 85 7.68 -1.57 -11.48
CA MET A 85 8.43 -0.34 -11.17
C MET A 85 9.83 -0.36 -11.80
N ALA A 86 10.51 -1.50 -11.83
CA ALA A 86 11.82 -1.63 -12.47
C ALA A 86 11.71 -1.32 -13.98
N LYS A 87 10.68 -1.84 -14.65
CA LYS A 87 10.40 -1.54 -16.06
C LYS A 87 10.11 -0.06 -16.27
N ALA A 88 9.29 0.55 -15.41
CA ALA A 88 8.99 1.99 -15.47
C ALA A 88 10.27 2.85 -15.35
N ILE A 89 11.17 2.47 -14.43
CA ILE A 89 12.48 3.14 -14.27
C ILE A 89 13.35 2.97 -15.51
N GLU A 90 13.39 1.77 -16.10
CA GLU A 90 14.19 1.47 -17.29
C GLU A 90 13.69 2.21 -18.55
N THR A 91 12.37 2.25 -18.76
CA THR A 91 11.76 2.87 -19.94
C THR A 91 11.57 4.38 -19.79
N GLY A 92 11.59 4.90 -18.57
CA GLY A 92 11.25 6.29 -18.25
C GLY A 92 9.75 6.59 -18.26
N GLU A 93 8.90 5.58 -18.48
CA GLU A 93 7.45 5.72 -18.40
C GLU A 93 6.99 5.74 -16.92
N PRO A 94 6.02 6.58 -16.54
CA PRO A 94 5.50 6.59 -15.17
C PRO A 94 4.90 5.24 -14.76
N TYR A 95 5.22 4.79 -13.55
CA TYR A 95 4.58 3.61 -12.96
C TYR A 95 3.07 3.81 -12.81
N GLN A 96 2.29 2.83 -13.26
CA GLN A 96 0.83 2.82 -13.12
C GLN A 96 0.42 1.96 -11.92
N THR A 97 -0.27 2.57 -10.96
CA THR A 97 -0.83 1.87 -9.79
C THR A 97 -1.85 0.82 -10.19
N ARG A 98 -1.86 -0.31 -9.45
CA ARG A 98 -2.85 -1.38 -9.59
C ARG A 98 -4.19 -1.04 -8.92
N LEU A 99 -4.25 0.07 -8.18
CA LEU A 99 -5.42 0.49 -7.42
C LEU A 99 -6.33 1.41 -8.23
N ASP A 100 -7.61 1.04 -8.31
CA ASP A 100 -8.68 1.90 -8.81
C ASP A 100 -9.75 2.08 -7.71
N PRO A 101 -10.08 3.30 -7.27
CA PRO A 101 -9.44 4.59 -7.62
C PRO A 101 -7.99 4.68 -7.10
N PRO A 102 -7.16 5.61 -7.61
CA PRO A 102 -5.75 5.71 -7.24
C PRO A 102 -5.53 5.95 -5.74
N PRO A 103 -4.32 5.69 -5.21
CA PRO A 103 -3.98 5.94 -3.81
C PRO A 103 -4.39 7.35 -3.34
N GLY A 104 -5.04 7.46 -2.18
CA GLY A 104 -5.53 8.74 -1.65
C GLY A 104 -6.92 9.16 -2.14
N HIS A 105 -7.45 8.47 -3.14
CA HIS A 105 -8.80 8.68 -3.70
C HIS A 105 -9.77 7.54 -3.40
N GLY A 106 -9.41 6.62 -2.49
CA GLY A 106 -10.29 5.52 -2.12
C GLY A 106 -11.56 5.93 -1.37
N PRO A 107 -12.47 4.95 -1.15
CA PRO A 107 -13.76 5.19 -0.52
C PRO A 107 -13.62 5.81 0.88
N ARG A 108 -14.46 6.80 1.18
CA ARG A 108 -14.48 7.51 2.46
C ARG A 108 -15.80 7.28 3.19
N HIS A 109 -15.78 7.47 4.51
CA HIS A 109 -16.98 7.51 5.32
C HIS A 109 -17.88 8.70 4.90
N PRO A 110 -19.20 8.63 5.12
CA PRO A 110 -20.07 9.78 4.92
C PRO A 110 -19.65 10.91 5.84
N ALA A 111 -19.67 12.16 5.38
CA ALA A 111 -19.29 13.32 6.19
C ALA A 111 -20.13 13.38 7.48
N LYS A 112 -19.53 13.80 8.60
CA LYS A 112 -20.29 14.20 9.79
C LYS A 112 -21.12 15.44 9.42
N GLY A 113 -22.35 15.24 8.97
CA GLY A 113 -23.23 16.32 8.52
C GLY A 113 -24.60 15.90 7.97
N ASP A 114 -24.75 14.70 7.39
CA ASP A 114 -26.02 14.27 6.80
C ASP A 114 -26.77 13.26 7.67
N SER A 115 -27.13 13.71 8.87
CA SER A 115 -28.20 13.09 9.66
C SER A 115 -29.00 14.22 10.28
N GLN A 116 -29.95 14.74 9.49
CA GLN A 116 -31.18 15.34 10.02
C GLN A 116 -32.13 14.21 10.42
#